data_AF-A0A497BDG2-F1
#
_entry.id   AF-A0A497BDG2-F1
#
_cell.length_a   1.000
_cell.length_b   1.000
_cell.length_c   1.000
_cell.angle_alpha   90.00
_cell.angle_beta   90.00
_cell.angle_gamma   90.00
#
_symmetry.space_group_name_H-M   'P 1'
#
loop_
_entity.id
_entity.type
_entity.pdbx_description
1 polymer ?
#
loop_
_entity_poly.entity_id
_entity_poly.type
_entity_poly.pdbx_seq_one_letter_code
_entity_poly.pdbx_strand_id
1 'polypeptide(L)'
;MGVEIWIPFDADIVAVDDFDDNPANGVQVEIKNDFFDGSLVAGANEVIIGTMPATAPPACVATCACIHIAVSHTGGSGPVTNATGTVATITWAGLATGSSGISIASGSVLADSDGQTIPINSISVPEISVIDAGIIESVVERQGTQDHTGTKIVAIAVGDGVIAEDTTASDGSFSLVVPVGSTYTINASYPGYLQSQKSSVYVVGANVDIGLAGLVGGDVNADNCINILDIVSIISKFGQSGLPDSDPTDINDDGTINILDLTITAGNFGRCGPAPWGNDCCP
;
A
#
# COMPACT_ATOMS: atom_id res chain seq x y z
N MET A 1 -27.07 -9.33 22.72
CA MET A 1 -27.15 -8.85 21.34
C MET A 1 -26.25 -9.71 20.46
N GLY A 2 -26.58 -9.84 19.19
CA GLY A 2 -25.80 -10.65 18.26
C GLY A 2 -25.82 -10.06 16.86
N VAL A 3 -24.86 -10.50 16.07
CA VAL A 3 -24.67 -10.10 14.69
C VAL A 3 -24.53 -11.36 13.85
N GLU A 4 -25.38 -11.50 12.85
CA GLU A 4 -25.28 -12.53 11.81
C GLU A 4 -25.10 -11.84 10.46
N ILE A 5 -24.05 -12.20 9.74
CA ILE A 5 -23.67 -11.59 8.46
C ILE A 5 -23.38 -12.69 7.45
N TRP A 6 -23.97 -12.52 6.27
CA TRP A 6 -23.75 -13.34 5.09
C TRP A 6 -23.11 -12.47 4.00
N ILE A 7 -21.90 -12.82 3.58
CA ILE A 7 -21.09 -12.05 2.63
C ILE A 7 -20.82 -12.90 1.39
N PRO A 8 -21.63 -12.82 0.34
CA PRO A 8 -21.33 -13.47 -0.93
C PRO A 8 -20.15 -12.78 -1.62
N PHE A 9 -19.36 -13.58 -2.33
CA PHE A 9 -18.23 -13.13 -3.14
C PHE A 9 -18.06 -14.05 -4.35
N ASP A 10 -17.20 -13.68 -5.28
CA ASP A 10 -16.82 -14.49 -6.44
C ASP A 10 -15.56 -15.31 -6.12
N ALA A 11 -15.73 -16.61 -5.92
CA ALA A 11 -14.64 -17.53 -5.56
C ALA A 11 -13.70 -17.90 -6.72
N ASP A 12 -14.03 -17.50 -7.96
CA ASP A 12 -13.08 -17.59 -9.08
C ASP A 12 -12.11 -16.41 -9.08
N ILE A 13 -12.47 -15.29 -8.43
CA ILE A 13 -11.71 -14.03 -8.41
C ILE A 13 -10.93 -13.85 -7.10
N VAL A 14 -11.54 -14.15 -5.95
CA VAL A 14 -10.91 -14.01 -4.63
C VAL A 14 -11.15 -15.22 -3.74
N ALA A 15 -10.19 -15.50 -2.87
CA ALA A 15 -10.33 -16.44 -1.75
C ALA A 15 -10.18 -15.70 -0.42
N VAL A 16 -10.77 -16.25 0.64
CA VAL A 16 -10.50 -15.80 2.01
C VAL A 16 -9.24 -16.51 2.49
N ASP A 17 -8.31 -15.74 3.02
CA ASP A 17 -7.11 -16.27 3.69
C ASP A 17 -7.49 -16.75 5.09
N ASP A 18 -7.02 -17.94 5.46
CA ASP A 18 -7.44 -18.61 6.68
C ASP A 18 -6.77 -17.98 7.91
N PHE A 19 -7.57 -17.44 8.82
CA PHE A 19 -7.05 -16.61 9.92
C PHE A 19 -6.01 -17.32 10.79
N ASP A 20 -6.16 -18.62 11.06
CA ASP A 20 -5.26 -19.39 11.93
C ASP A 20 -4.39 -20.41 11.18
N ASP A 21 -4.39 -20.37 9.84
CA ASP A 21 -3.69 -21.32 8.96
C ASP A 21 -3.95 -22.80 9.31
N ASN A 22 -5.10 -23.11 9.92
CA ASN A 22 -5.38 -24.44 10.42
C ASN A 22 -6.30 -25.20 9.45
N PRO A 23 -5.77 -26.16 8.68
CA PRO A 23 -6.60 -26.86 7.70
C PRO A 23 -7.67 -27.78 8.32
N ALA A 24 -7.61 -28.04 9.64
CA ALA A 24 -8.51 -29.00 10.30
C ALA A 24 -9.88 -28.44 10.68
N ASN A 25 -10.01 -27.12 10.85
CA ASN A 25 -11.25 -26.44 11.25
C ASN A 25 -11.88 -25.64 10.08
N GLY A 26 -11.29 -25.70 8.89
CA GLY A 26 -11.76 -25.01 7.69
C GLY A 26 -11.44 -23.51 7.72
N VAL A 27 -11.58 -22.87 6.56
CA VAL A 27 -11.21 -21.46 6.38
C VAL A 27 -12.11 -20.54 7.22
N GLN A 28 -11.49 -19.66 7.98
CA GLN A 28 -12.14 -18.76 8.94
C GLN A 28 -11.66 -17.33 8.80
N VAL A 29 -12.50 -16.40 9.27
CA VAL A 29 -12.12 -14.99 9.39
C VAL A 29 -11.72 -14.66 10.84
N GLU A 30 -11.02 -13.54 11.02
CA GLU A 30 -10.66 -13.07 12.35
C GLU A 30 -11.87 -12.40 13.01
N ILE A 31 -12.44 -12.99 14.07
CA ILE A 31 -13.49 -12.33 14.86
C ILE A 31 -12.85 -11.34 15.84
N LYS A 32 -13.32 -10.08 15.81
CA LYS A 32 -12.81 -8.98 16.63
C LYS A 32 -13.76 -8.66 17.80
N ASN A 33 -13.19 -8.30 18.94
CA ASN A 33 -13.92 -7.91 20.14
C ASN A 33 -13.98 -6.38 20.31
N ASP A 34 -13.90 -5.61 19.22
CA ASP A 34 -13.86 -4.14 19.30
C ASP A 34 -15.27 -3.56 19.48
N PHE A 35 -16.28 -4.21 18.90
CA PHE A 35 -17.68 -3.83 19.08
C PHE A 35 -18.30 -4.36 20.38
N PHE A 36 -17.93 -5.59 20.77
CA PHE A 36 -18.46 -6.24 21.97
C PHE A 36 -17.56 -5.97 23.19
N ASP A 37 -18.14 -5.94 24.39
CA ASP A 37 -17.41 -5.64 25.64
C ASP A 37 -17.32 -6.85 26.59
N GLY A 38 -17.72 -8.02 26.10
CA GLY A 38 -17.71 -9.29 26.82
C GLY A 38 -16.75 -10.31 26.22
N SER A 39 -16.93 -11.58 26.60
CA SER A 39 -16.28 -12.71 25.95
C SER A 39 -17.08 -13.13 24.72
N LEU A 40 -16.43 -13.16 23.56
CA LEU A 40 -17.07 -13.51 22.30
C LEU A 40 -17.55 -14.97 22.27
N VAL A 41 -18.68 -15.18 21.61
CA VAL A 41 -19.24 -16.50 21.31
C VAL A 41 -19.61 -16.52 19.83
N ALA A 42 -18.88 -17.31 19.05
CA ALA A 42 -19.20 -17.54 17.63
C ALA A 42 -20.21 -18.68 17.50
N GLY A 43 -21.38 -18.41 16.94
CA GLY A 43 -22.32 -19.40 16.45
C GLY A 43 -21.98 -19.87 15.04
N ALA A 44 -21.31 -19.03 14.24
CA ALA A 44 -20.72 -19.37 12.96
C ALA A 44 -19.49 -18.49 12.70
N ASN A 45 -18.46 -19.10 12.13
CA ASN A 45 -17.29 -18.44 11.56
C ASN A 45 -16.78 -19.38 10.48
N GLU A 46 -17.33 -19.29 9.28
CA GLU A 46 -17.04 -20.25 8.21
C GLU A 46 -17.06 -19.56 6.84
N VAL A 47 -16.20 -20.06 5.95
CA VAL A 47 -16.20 -19.72 4.53
C VAL A 47 -16.71 -20.92 3.75
N ILE A 48 -17.85 -20.76 3.10
CA ILE A 48 -18.57 -21.83 2.39
C ILE A 48 -18.34 -21.67 0.89
N ILE A 49 -17.77 -22.68 0.25
CA ILE A 49 -17.61 -22.77 -1.21
C ILE A 49 -18.37 -23.98 -1.75
N GLY A 50 -19.12 -23.79 -2.82
CA GLY A 50 -19.91 -24.82 -3.49
C GLY A 50 -21.34 -24.93 -2.95
N THR A 51 -21.66 -26.07 -2.33
CA THR A 51 -23.05 -26.37 -1.92
C THR A 51 -23.43 -25.59 -0.67
N MET A 52 -24.35 -24.64 -0.83
CA MET A 52 -24.84 -23.79 0.25
C MET A 52 -25.82 -24.53 1.19
N PRO A 53 -25.81 -24.20 2.51
CA PRO A 53 -26.83 -24.70 3.42
C PRO A 53 -28.21 -24.15 3.04
N ALA A 54 -29.27 -24.87 3.41
CA ALA A 54 -30.65 -24.46 3.11
C ALA A 54 -31.04 -23.12 3.77
N THR A 55 -30.29 -22.68 4.77
CA THR A 55 -30.44 -21.39 5.46
C THR A 55 -29.74 -20.23 4.74
N ALA A 56 -28.92 -20.52 3.71
CA ALA A 56 -28.16 -19.50 3.02
C ALA A 56 -29.07 -18.54 2.23
N PRO A 57 -28.79 -17.22 2.25
CA PRO A 57 -29.49 -16.25 1.43
C PRO A 57 -29.35 -16.53 -0.08
N PRO A 58 -30.33 -16.11 -0.92
CA PRO A 58 -30.29 -16.32 -2.37
C PRO A 58 -29.02 -15.83 -3.06
N ALA A 59 -28.41 -14.74 -2.55
CA ALA A 59 -27.16 -14.20 -3.10
C ALA A 59 -25.97 -15.16 -2.92
N CYS A 60 -25.84 -15.79 -1.75
CA CYS A 60 -24.83 -16.83 -1.50
C CYS A 60 -25.04 -18.07 -2.38
N VAL A 61 -26.31 -18.45 -2.61
CA VAL A 61 -26.65 -19.58 -3.49
C VAL A 61 -26.29 -19.27 -4.94
N ALA A 62 -26.49 -18.03 -5.38
CA ALA A 62 -26.19 -17.59 -6.74
C ALA A 62 -24.68 -17.57 -7.03
N THR A 63 -23.86 -17.16 -6.06
CA THR A 63 -22.40 -17.12 -6.22
C THR A 63 -21.72 -18.45 -5.91
N CYS A 64 -22.41 -19.37 -5.23
CA CYS A 64 -21.83 -20.60 -4.67
C CYS A 64 -20.61 -20.32 -3.74
N ALA A 65 -20.48 -19.11 -3.21
CA ALA A 65 -19.41 -18.73 -2.30
C ALA A 65 -19.89 -17.66 -1.32
N CYS A 66 -19.74 -17.91 -0.02
CA CYS A 66 -20.24 -17.01 1.02
C CYS A 66 -19.46 -17.16 2.33
N ILE A 67 -19.18 -16.04 2.99
CA ILE A 67 -18.73 -16.01 4.38
C ILE A 67 -19.95 -15.94 5.27
N HIS A 68 -20.03 -16.79 6.28
CA HIS A 68 -21.08 -16.81 7.28
C HIS A 68 -20.49 -16.57 8.67
N ILE A 69 -20.85 -15.43 9.26
CA ILE A 69 -20.39 -15.01 10.58
C ILE A 69 -21.63 -14.83 11.45
N ALA A 70 -21.68 -15.52 12.57
CA ALA A 70 -22.69 -15.30 13.60
C ALA A 70 -21.99 -15.18 14.94
N VAL A 71 -22.00 -14.00 15.54
CA VAL A 71 -21.25 -13.69 16.77
C VAL A 71 -22.14 -13.00 17.78
N SER A 72 -21.99 -13.39 19.03
CA SER A 72 -22.54 -12.72 20.19
C SER A 72 -21.47 -12.66 21.29
N HIS A 73 -21.85 -12.23 22.49
CA HIS A 73 -20.95 -12.14 23.63
C HIS A 73 -21.65 -12.59 24.91
N THR A 74 -20.85 -13.02 25.87
CA THR A 74 -21.26 -13.34 27.23
C THR A 74 -20.46 -12.50 28.23
N GLY A 75 -21.03 -12.22 29.40
CA GLY A 75 -20.44 -11.23 30.31
C GLY A 75 -20.49 -9.82 29.73
N GLY A 76 -19.54 -8.96 30.11
CA GLY A 76 -19.52 -7.55 29.72
C GLY A 76 -20.46 -6.67 30.55
N SER A 77 -20.74 -5.46 30.07
CA SER A 77 -21.62 -4.49 30.76
C SER A 77 -23.11 -4.73 30.55
N GLY A 78 -23.47 -5.76 29.76
CA GLY A 78 -24.84 -6.07 29.37
C GLY A 78 -25.06 -5.86 27.87
N PRO A 79 -26.28 -5.48 27.43
CA PRO A 79 -26.53 -5.18 26.03
C PRO A 79 -25.64 -4.02 25.55
N VAL A 80 -24.88 -4.22 24.47
CA VAL A 80 -24.07 -3.14 23.88
C VAL A 80 -25.01 -2.05 23.36
N THR A 81 -24.80 -0.80 23.73
CA THR A 81 -25.63 0.33 23.26
C THR A 81 -24.72 1.48 22.86
N ASN A 82 -25.06 2.16 21.75
CA ASN A 82 -24.30 3.32 21.25
C ASN A 82 -22.78 3.06 21.08
N ALA A 83 -22.42 1.88 20.57
CA ALA A 83 -21.03 1.50 20.30
C ALA A 83 -20.75 1.48 18.80
N THR A 84 -19.48 1.68 18.45
CA THR A 84 -18.96 1.51 17.09
C THR A 84 -17.65 0.75 17.22
N GLY A 85 -17.48 -0.28 16.40
CA GLY A 85 -16.30 -1.12 16.44
C GLY A 85 -16.35 -2.19 15.36
N THR A 86 -15.22 -2.86 15.20
CA THR A 86 -15.05 -3.97 14.26
C THR A 86 -15.62 -5.25 14.86
N VAL A 87 -16.36 -6.01 14.04
CA VAL A 87 -16.88 -7.34 14.41
C VAL A 87 -15.99 -8.46 13.84
N ALA A 88 -15.46 -8.28 12.64
CA ALA A 88 -14.52 -9.22 12.03
C ALA A 88 -13.58 -8.51 11.07
N THR A 89 -12.40 -9.11 10.85
CA THR A 89 -11.45 -8.74 9.81
C THR A 89 -11.35 -9.91 8.83
N ILE A 90 -11.53 -9.60 7.54
CA ILE A 90 -11.49 -10.57 6.45
C ILE A 90 -10.27 -10.25 5.61
N THR A 91 -9.36 -11.21 5.51
CA THR A 91 -8.18 -11.12 4.65
C THR A 91 -8.49 -11.84 3.34
N TRP A 92 -8.22 -11.18 2.22
CA TRP A 92 -8.51 -11.70 0.88
C TRP A 92 -7.23 -11.98 0.11
N ALA A 93 -7.22 -13.09 -0.63
CA ALA A 93 -6.22 -13.42 -1.64
C ALA A 93 -6.84 -13.30 -3.03
N GLY A 94 -6.19 -12.58 -3.95
CA GLY A 94 -6.61 -12.51 -5.35
C GLY A 94 -6.23 -13.78 -6.11
N LEU A 95 -7.17 -14.36 -6.86
CA LEU A 95 -6.99 -15.58 -7.65
C LEU A 95 -6.93 -15.31 -9.15
N ALA A 96 -7.81 -14.43 -9.64
CA ALA A 96 -7.91 -14.05 -11.05
C ALA A 96 -8.41 -12.62 -11.19
N THR A 97 -8.20 -12.00 -12.35
CA THR A 97 -8.68 -10.64 -12.62
C THR A 97 -10.20 -10.59 -12.68
N GLY A 98 -10.82 -9.64 -11.98
CA GLY A 98 -12.26 -9.45 -11.98
C GLY A 98 -12.75 -8.64 -10.78
N SER A 99 -14.05 -8.40 -10.73
CA SER A 99 -14.72 -7.86 -9.55
C SER A 99 -14.92 -8.98 -8.53
N SER A 100 -14.64 -8.72 -7.25
CA SER A 100 -14.81 -9.71 -6.19
C SER A 100 -16.29 -10.02 -5.88
N GLY A 101 -17.23 -9.22 -6.39
CA GLY A 101 -18.66 -9.40 -6.16
C GLY A 101 -19.10 -9.28 -4.68
N ILE A 102 -18.23 -8.76 -3.81
CA ILE A 102 -18.48 -8.67 -2.37
C ILE A 102 -19.72 -7.82 -2.11
N SER A 103 -20.64 -8.35 -1.31
CA SER A 103 -21.82 -7.61 -0.84
C SER A 103 -22.28 -8.15 0.52
N ILE A 104 -23.25 -7.47 1.15
CA ILE A 104 -23.93 -7.98 2.34
C ILE A 104 -25.30 -8.52 1.92
N ALA A 105 -25.53 -9.82 2.09
CA ALA A 105 -26.77 -10.45 1.69
C ALA A 105 -27.93 -10.14 2.65
N SER A 106 -29.15 -10.17 2.12
CA SER A 106 -30.38 -9.80 2.83
C SER A 106 -30.77 -10.70 4.01
N GLY A 107 -30.08 -11.83 4.22
CA GLY A 107 -30.25 -12.66 5.41
C GLY A 107 -29.35 -12.26 6.58
N SER A 108 -28.55 -11.21 6.45
CA SER A 108 -27.78 -10.64 7.54
C SER A 108 -28.71 -9.91 8.52
N VAL A 109 -28.54 -10.15 9.83
CA VAL A 109 -29.43 -9.68 10.89
C VAL A 109 -28.61 -9.18 12.07
N LEU A 110 -29.06 -8.07 12.66
CA LEU A 110 -28.64 -7.62 13.97
C LEU A 110 -29.75 -7.95 14.97
N ALA A 111 -29.41 -8.44 16.16
CA ALA A 111 -30.38 -8.80 17.20
C ALA A 111 -30.09 -8.11 18.53
N ASP A 112 -31.15 -7.61 19.19
CA ASP A 112 -31.06 -6.99 20.52
C ASP A 112 -30.97 -8.04 21.65
N SER A 113 -31.12 -7.62 22.91
CA SER A 113 -31.12 -8.53 24.06
C SER A 113 -32.42 -9.30 24.27
N ASP A 114 -33.51 -8.87 23.65
CA ASP A 114 -34.83 -9.51 23.72
C ASP A 114 -35.05 -10.48 22.55
N GLY A 115 -34.06 -10.62 21.67
CA GLY A 115 -34.11 -11.48 20.49
C GLY A 115 -34.88 -10.87 19.31
N GLN A 116 -35.10 -9.54 19.33
CA GLN A 116 -35.74 -8.84 18.23
C GLN A 116 -34.69 -8.32 17.24
N THR A 117 -35.10 -8.23 15.97
CA THR A 117 -34.23 -7.73 14.91
C THR A 117 -34.05 -6.22 15.00
N ILE A 118 -32.82 -5.75 14.94
CA ILE A 118 -32.46 -4.34 14.76
C ILE A 118 -32.32 -4.08 13.25
N PRO A 119 -33.06 -3.11 12.68
CA PRO A 119 -32.95 -2.80 11.26
C PRO A 119 -31.56 -2.28 10.86
N ILE A 120 -31.00 -2.84 9.80
CA ILE A 120 -29.80 -2.30 9.15
C ILE A 120 -30.26 -1.15 8.24
N ASN A 121 -29.90 0.08 8.60
CA ASN A 121 -30.34 1.31 7.93
C ASN A 121 -29.42 1.75 6.78
N SER A 122 -28.17 1.29 6.78
CA SER A 122 -27.17 1.63 5.78
C SER A 122 -26.17 0.49 5.63
N ILE A 123 -25.79 0.22 4.38
CA ILE A 123 -24.75 -0.73 4.01
C ILE A 123 -23.83 -0.01 3.03
N SER A 124 -22.54 -0.03 3.32
CA SER A 124 -21.49 0.44 2.42
C SER A 124 -20.51 -0.69 2.23
N VAL A 125 -20.29 -1.08 0.97
CA VAL A 125 -19.33 -2.12 0.61
C VAL A 125 -18.34 -1.50 -0.37
N PRO A 126 -17.02 -1.54 -0.11
CA PRO A 126 -16.04 -1.05 -1.07
C PRO A 126 -16.06 -1.93 -2.31
N GLU A 127 -15.89 -1.33 -3.49
CA GLU A 127 -15.61 -2.09 -4.70
C GLU A 127 -14.19 -2.64 -4.60
N ILE A 128 -14.06 -3.96 -4.53
CA ILE A 128 -12.78 -4.65 -4.55
C ILE A 128 -12.67 -5.35 -5.90
N SER A 129 -11.62 -5.04 -6.65
CA SER A 129 -11.31 -5.72 -7.91
C SER A 129 -9.87 -6.21 -7.89
N VAL A 130 -9.67 -7.38 -8.48
CA VAL A 130 -8.36 -7.94 -8.75
C VAL A 130 -8.04 -7.58 -10.19
N ILE A 131 -6.86 -7.00 -10.40
CA ILE A 131 -6.39 -6.54 -11.71
C ILE A 131 -4.99 -7.06 -11.95
N ASP A 132 -4.63 -7.26 -13.21
CA ASP A 132 -3.30 -7.76 -13.56
C ASP A 132 -2.22 -6.79 -13.05
N ALA A 133 -1.07 -7.37 -12.74
CA ALA A 133 0.14 -6.61 -12.45
C ALA A 133 0.82 -6.19 -13.76
N GLY A 134 1.19 -4.92 -13.84
CA GLY A 134 2.17 -4.39 -14.79
C GLY A 134 3.48 -4.09 -14.08
N ILE A 135 4.54 -3.87 -14.84
CA ILE A 135 5.87 -3.59 -14.31
C ILE A 135 6.33 -2.25 -14.87
N ILE A 136 6.77 -1.32 -14.01
CA ILE A 136 7.47 -0.10 -14.41
C ILE A 136 8.96 -0.31 -14.15
N GLU A 137 9.76 -0.23 -15.20
CA GLU A 137 11.21 -0.40 -15.13
C GLU A 137 11.92 0.87 -15.59
N SER A 138 13.10 1.14 -15.03
CA SER A 138 13.91 2.31 -15.35
C SER A 138 15.30 2.17 -14.76
N VAL A 139 16.18 3.11 -15.10
CA VAL A 139 17.47 3.33 -14.46
C VAL A 139 17.51 4.74 -13.90
N VAL A 140 17.97 4.88 -12.66
CA VAL A 140 18.19 6.16 -12.00
C VAL A 140 19.66 6.33 -11.64
N GLU A 141 20.30 7.36 -12.18
CA GLU A 141 21.69 7.68 -11.94
C GLU A 141 21.83 8.88 -11.01
N ARG A 142 22.59 8.72 -9.94
CA ARG A 142 22.91 9.78 -8.99
C ARG A 142 24.21 10.48 -9.39
N GLN A 143 24.16 11.79 -9.57
CA GLN A 143 25.33 12.58 -9.94
C GLN A 143 26.46 12.47 -8.91
N GLY A 144 27.66 12.10 -9.36
CA GLY A 144 28.88 12.11 -8.53
C GLY A 144 29.26 10.75 -7.95
N THR A 145 28.42 9.73 -8.10
CA THR A 145 28.70 8.35 -7.69
C THR A 145 28.52 7.37 -8.85
N GLN A 146 29.07 6.16 -8.73
CA GLN A 146 28.82 5.02 -9.62
C GLN A 146 27.98 3.93 -8.94
N ASP A 147 27.75 4.04 -7.63
CA ASP A 147 26.85 3.17 -6.90
C ASP A 147 25.53 3.89 -6.69
N HIS A 148 24.50 3.47 -7.39
CA HIS A 148 23.19 4.09 -7.34
C HIS A 148 22.22 3.36 -6.39
N THR A 149 22.71 2.43 -5.57
CA THR A 149 21.89 1.64 -4.65
C THR A 149 21.09 2.54 -3.70
N GLY A 150 19.85 2.15 -3.41
CA GLY A 150 19.06 2.77 -2.33
C GLY A 150 18.33 4.05 -2.73
N THR A 151 18.29 4.42 -4.01
CA THR A 151 17.41 5.50 -4.47
C THR A 151 15.97 5.06 -4.32
N LYS A 152 15.22 5.74 -3.46
CA LYS A 152 13.82 5.43 -3.19
C LYS A 152 12.96 5.82 -4.39
N ILE A 153 12.19 4.87 -4.88
CA ILE A 153 11.24 5.04 -5.97
C ILE A 153 9.83 4.83 -5.44
N VAL A 154 8.91 5.74 -5.79
CA VAL A 154 7.52 5.71 -5.34
C VAL A 154 6.60 5.86 -6.54
N ALA A 155 5.68 4.91 -6.72
CA ALA A 155 4.58 5.02 -7.67
C ALA A 155 3.31 5.50 -6.96
N ILE A 156 2.75 6.60 -7.46
CA ILE A 156 1.52 7.22 -6.94
C ILE A 156 0.45 7.09 -8.03
N ALA A 157 -0.67 6.43 -7.73
CA ALA A 157 -1.82 6.41 -8.62
C ALA A 157 -2.61 7.70 -8.52
N VAL A 158 -3.21 8.12 -9.63
CA VAL A 158 -4.12 9.26 -9.66
C VAL A 158 -5.37 8.93 -8.83
N GLY A 159 -5.50 9.52 -7.64
CA GLY A 159 -6.66 9.38 -6.76
C GLY A 159 -6.45 8.47 -5.54
N ASP A 160 -5.51 7.52 -5.61
CA ASP A 160 -5.38 6.44 -4.62
C ASP A 160 -4.08 6.48 -3.79
N GLY A 161 -3.26 7.52 -3.97
CA GLY A 161 -2.04 7.72 -3.18
C GLY A 161 -0.89 6.80 -3.60
N VAL A 162 0.02 6.49 -2.67
CA VAL A 162 1.17 5.61 -2.93
C VAL A 162 0.69 4.16 -3.10
N ILE A 163 1.03 3.55 -4.23
CA ILE A 163 0.62 2.18 -4.59
C ILE A 163 1.77 1.20 -4.45
N ALA A 164 2.99 1.62 -4.78
CA ALA A 164 4.17 0.78 -4.70
C ALA A 164 5.41 1.63 -4.40
N GLU A 165 6.37 1.03 -3.68
CA GLU A 165 7.68 1.60 -3.43
C GLU A 165 8.75 0.53 -3.67
N ASP A 166 9.93 0.96 -4.12
CA ASP A 166 11.10 0.12 -4.30
C ASP A 166 12.38 0.96 -4.13
N THR A 167 13.53 0.33 -4.14
CA THR A 167 14.83 0.98 -4.16
C THR A 167 15.69 0.47 -5.30
N THR A 168 16.47 1.34 -5.91
CA THR A 168 17.38 0.95 -6.98
C THR A 168 18.51 0.03 -6.52
N ALA A 169 18.98 -0.82 -7.44
CA ALA A 169 20.23 -1.56 -7.31
C ALA A 169 21.45 -0.66 -7.60
N SER A 170 22.67 -1.23 -7.51
CA SER A 170 23.93 -0.49 -7.69
C SER A 170 24.08 0.13 -9.07
N ASP A 171 23.51 -0.49 -10.11
CA ASP A 171 23.49 0.03 -11.48
C ASP A 171 22.36 1.06 -11.73
N GLY A 172 21.58 1.39 -10.69
CA GLY A 172 20.47 2.33 -10.75
C GLY A 172 19.16 1.72 -11.22
N SER A 173 19.12 0.43 -11.56
CA SER A 173 17.90 -0.23 -12.03
C SER A 173 16.87 -0.42 -10.91
N PHE A 174 15.59 -0.31 -11.24
CA PHE A 174 14.47 -0.72 -10.37
C PHE A 174 13.35 -1.38 -11.19
N SER A 175 12.48 -2.11 -10.51
CA SER A 175 11.30 -2.76 -11.11
C SER A 175 10.10 -2.66 -10.17
N LEU A 176 9.20 -1.72 -10.44
CA LEU A 176 7.99 -1.51 -9.66
C LEU A 176 6.82 -2.31 -10.21
N VAL A 177 6.24 -3.17 -9.39
CA VAL A 177 4.98 -3.86 -9.71
C VAL A 177 3.82 -2.95 -9.36
N VAL A 178 3.01 -2.59 -10.36
CA VAL A 178 1.83 -1.73 -10.18
C VAL A 178 0.63 -2.31 -10.93
N PRO A 179 -0.60 -2.02 -10.50
CA PRO A 179 -1.78 -2.46 -11.23
C PRO A 179 -1.86 -1.94 -12.69
N VAL A 180 -2.34 -2.77 -13.62
CA VAL A 180 -2.57 -2.31 -15.01
C VAL A 180 -3.86 -1.50 -15.13
N GLY A 181 -3.98 -0.72 -16.21
CA GLY A 181 -5.18 0.06 -16.52
C GLY A 181 -5.22 1.43 -15.87
N SER A 182 -4.18 1.79 -15.11
CA SER A 182 -4.07 3.04 -14.37
C SER A 182 -2.91 3.91 -14.85
N THR A 183 -2.97 5.19 -14.47
CA THR A 183 -1.91 6.16 -14.72
C THR A 183 -1.20 6.51 -13.41
N TYR A 184 0.13 6.55 -13.45
CA TYR A 184 0.98 6.77 -12.30
C TYR A 184 1.85 8.01 -12.44
N THR A 185 2.18 8.61 -11.29
CA THR A 185 3.29 9.53 -11.12
C THR A 185 4.40 8.81 -10.37
N ILE A 186 5.60 8.78 -10.95
CA ILE A 186 6.77 8.11 -10.39
C ILE A 186 7.71 9.16 -9.83
N ASN A 187 8.08 9.03 -8.56
CA ASN A 187 9.05 9.90 -7.89
C ASN A 187 10.31 9.09 -7.56
N ALA A 188 11.48 9.66 -7.82
CA ALA A 188 12.76 9.17 -7.35
C ALA A 188 13.39 10.17 -6.37
N SER A 189 13.90 9.68 -5.26
CA SER A 189 14.49 10.51 -4.19
C SER A 189 15.64 9.79 -3.48
N TYR A 190 16.67 10.55 -3.11
CA TYR A 190 17.79 10.09 -2.28
C TYR A 190 18.25 11.25 -1.38
N PRO A 191 18.67 11.02 -0.11
CA PRO A 191 19.16 12.08 0.76
C PRO A 191 20.27 12.92 0.12
N GLY A 192 20.15 14.25 0.13
CA GLY A 192 21.14 15.12 -0.51
C GLY A 192 20.89 15.38 -1.99
N TYR A 193 19.89 14.75 -2.62
CA TYR A 193 19.59 14.90 -4.04
C TYR A 193 18.22 15.51 -4.27
N LEU A 194 18.13 16.35 -5.30
CA LEU A 194 16.88 16.93 -5.75
C LEU A 194 15.97 15.82 -6.32
N GLN A 195 14.71 15.79 -5.88
CA GLN A 195 13.75 14.79 -6.34
C GLN A 195 13.53 14.88 -7.87
N SER A 196 13.37 13.72 -8.52
CA SER A 196 12.96 13.62 -9.93
C SER A 196 11.57 12.99 -10.04
N GLN A 197 10.77 13.48 -10.99
CA GLN A 197 9.39 13.02 -11.17
C GLN A 197 9.05 12.77 -12.64
N LYS A 198 8.37 11.65 -12.89
CA LYS A 198 7.67 11.36 -14.15
C LYS A 198 6.18 11.24 -13.92
N SER A 199 5.43 12.18 -14.48
CA SER A 199 3.97 12.15 -14.45
C SER A 199 3.41 11.36 -15.64
N SER A 200 2.17 10.90 -15.49
CA SER A 200 1.37 10.32 -16.57
C SER A 200 1.93 9.03 -17.19
N VAL A 201 2.56 8.19 -16.36
CA VAL A 201 3.00 6.85 -16.77
C VAL A 201 1.80 5.92 -16.84
N TYR A 202 1.34 5.60 -18.05
CA TYR A 202 0.19 4.71 -18.26
C TYR A 202 0.66 3.26 -18.43
N VAL A 203 0.11 2.35 -17.62
CA VAL A 203 0.53 0.94 -17.60
C VAL A 203 -0.56 0.05 -18.18
N VAL A 204 -0.25 -0.64 -19.28
CA VAL A 204 -1.18 -1.54 -19.98
C VAL A 204 -0.51 -2.90 -20.16
N GLY A 205 -0.83 -3.85 -19.26
CA GLY A 205 -0.62 -5.29 -19.44
C GLY A 205 0.82 -5.81 -19.56
N ALA A 206 1.83 -4.95 -19.51
CA ALA A 206 3.23 -5.30 -19.79
C ALA A 206 4.23 -4.43 -19.01
N ASN A 207 5.52 -4.70 -19.23
CA ASN A 207 6.63 -3.86 -18.78
C ASN A 207 6.60 -2.49 -19.48
N VAL A 208 6.67 -1.42 -18.70
CA VAL A 208 6.74 -0.03 -19.13
C VAL A 208 8.11 0.52 -18.74
N ASP A 209 9.01 0.59 -19.71
CA ASP A 209 10.27 1.29 -19.56
C ASP A 209 10.03 2.82 -19.59
N ILE A 210 10.40 3.50 -18.51
CA ILE A 210 10.27 4.95 -18.42
C ILE A 210 11.58 5.71 -18.70
N GLY A 211 12.59 5.03 -19.22
CA GLY A 211 13.86 5.59 -19.64
C GLY A 211 14.84 5.78 -18.50
N LEU A 212 15.80 6.70 -18.66
CA LEU A 212 16.78 7.04 -17.64
C LEU A 212 16.36 8.34 -16.93
N ALA A 213 16.53 8.38 -15.60
CA ALA A 213 16.48 9.62 -14.82
C ALA A 213 17.83 9.91 -14.19
N GLY A 214 18.21 11.17 -14.22
CA GLY A 214 19.29 11.66 -13.39
C GLY A 214 18.77 12.34 -12.12
N LEU A 215 19.41 12.06 -10.98
CA LEU A 215 19.26 12.83 -9.74
C LEU A 215 20.45 13.77 -9.56
N VAL A 216 20.17 15.07 -9.52
CA VAL A 216 21.18 16.10 -9.27
C VAL A 216 21.43 16.27 -7.79
N GLY A 217 22.69 16.27 -7.38
CA GLY A 217 23.08 16.42 -5.98
C GLY A 217 23.04 17.88 -5.52
N GLY A 218 22.67 18.09 -4.26
CA GLY A 218 22.78 19.36 -3.56
C GLY A 218 21.58 19.81 -2.73
N ASP A 219 20.49 19.03 -2.66
CA ASP A 219 19.33 19.34 -1.81
C ASP A 219 19.46 18.58 -0.48
N VAL A 220 20.24 19.14 0.44
CA VAL A 220 20.70 18.43 1.65
C VAL A 220 19.72 18.61 2.81
N ASN A 221 18.87 19.62 2.75
CA ASN A 221 17.82 19.85 3.74
C ASN A 221 16.45 19.28 3.29
N ALA A 222 16.38 18.70 2.09
CA ALA A 222 15.18 18.11 1.49
C ALA A 222 14.02 19.11 1.34
N ASP A 223 14.33 20.38 1.03
CA ASP A 223 13.33 21.42 0.76
C ASP A 223 12.95 21.53 -0.73
N ASN A 224 13.49 20.63 -1.58
CA ASN A 224 13.33 20.60 -3.02
C ASN A 224 13.88 21.85 -3.73
N CYS A 225 14.83 22.57 -3.13
CA CYS A 225 15.49 23.73 -3.72
C CYS A 225 16.95 23.85 -3.31
N ILE A 226 17.87 23.59 -4.24
CA ILE A 226 19.31 23.73 -4.00
C ILE A 226 19.67 25.20 -3.86
N ASN A 227 19.95 25.63 -2.64
CA ASN A 227 20.19 27.03 -2.31
C ASN A 227 21.34 27.21 -1.29
N ILE A 228 21.45 28.41 -0.71
CA ILE A 228 22.56 28.74 0.20
C ILE A 228 22.50 27.94 1.51
N LEU A 229 21.31 27.54 1.94
CA LEU A 229 21.12 26.73 3.15
C LEU A 229 21.75 25.34 2.98
N ASP A 230 21.71 24.78 1.78
CA ASP A 230 22.34 23.50 1.49
C ASP A 230 23.86 23.60 1.50
N ILE A 231 24.39 24.60 0.80
CA ILE A 231 25.83 24.86 0.77
C ILE A 231 26.37 25.08 2.20
N VAL A 232 25.69 25.88 3.02
CA VAL A 232 26.11 26.13 4.41
C VAL A 232 26.07 24.86 5.25
N SER A 233 25.10 23.97 5.00
CA SER A 233 24.99 22.68 5.70
C SER A 233 26.18 21.78 5.39
N ILE A 234 26.61 21.68 4.11
CA ILE A 234 27.81 20.94 3.72
C ILE A 234 29.06 21.57 4.35
N ILE A 235 29.22 22.90 4.24
CA ILE A 235 30.38 23.62 4.81
C ILE A 235 30.49 23.40 6.32
N SER A 236 29.37 23.35 7.04
CA SER A 236 29.36 23.15 8.50
C SER A 236 29.97 21.82 8.95
N LYS A 237 30.01 20.84 8.05
CA LYS A 237 30.56 19.50 8.28
C LYS A 237 31.85 19.23 7.47
N PHE A 238 32.43 20.25 6.84
CA PHE A 238 33.59 20.09 5.96
C PHE A 238 34.78 19.40 6.66
N GLY A 239 35.33 18.38 6.02
CA GLY A 239 36.44 17.57 6.51
C GLY A 239 36.05 16.42 7.45
N GLN A 240 34.76 16.20 7.71
CA GLN A 240 34.30 14.99 8.40
C GLN A 240 34.47 13.77 7.50
N SER A 241 34.77 12.62 8.10
CA SER A 241 35.03 11.36 7.42
C SER A 241 34.47 10.16 8.20
N GLY A 242 34.29 9.02 7.55
CA GLY A 242 33.69 7.83 8.15
C GLY A 242 32.18 7.96 8.32
N LEU A 243 31.57 8.73 7.41
CA LEU A 243 30.13 8.92 7.35
C LEU A 243 29.46 7.66 6.80
N PRO A 244 28.21 7.37 7.22
CA PRO A 244 27.44 6.32 6.60
C PRO A 244 27.05 6.74 5.18
N ASP A 245 26.85 5.76 4.30
CA ASP A 245 26.14 5.95 3.04
C ASP A 245 24.81 6.65 3.33
N SER A 246 24.36 7.54 2.44
CA SER A 246 23.15 8.36 2.57
C SER A 246 23.19 9.52 3.59
N ASP A 247 24.36 9.91 4.12
CA ASP A 247 24.45 11.22 4.78
C ASP A 247 24.19 12.32 3.72
N PRO A 248 23.15 13.15 3.88
CA PRO A 248 22.74 14.10 2.84
C PRO A 248 23.78 15.18 2.52
N THR A 249 24.84 15.30 3.32
CA THR A 249 25.93 16.26 3.08
C THR A 249 27.18 15.63 2.44
N ASP A 250 27.25 14.31 2.40
CA ASP A 250 28.23 13.49 1.66
C ASP A 250 27.56 13.05 0.36
N ILE A 251 27.54 13.94 -0.63
CA ILE A 251 26.67 13.83 -1.80
C ILE A 251 27.09 12.65 -2.66
N ASN A 252 28.39 12.40 -2.81
CA ASN A 252 28.89 11.31 -3.63
C ASN A 252 29.02 9.97 -2.87
N ASP A 253 28.59 9.91 -1.61
CA ASP A 253 28.73 8.77 -0.69
C ASP A 253 30.17 8.22 -0.65
N ASP A 254 31.20 9.09 -0.69
CA ASP A 254 32.59 8.65 -0.60
C ASP A 254 33.09 8.49 0.84
N GLY A 255 32.20 8.76 1.81
CA GLY A 255 32.43 8.68 3.24
C GLY A 255 33.12 9.92 3.81
N THR A 256 33.38 10.96 3.00
CA THR A 256 34.14 12.16 3.40
C THR A 256 33.59 13.45 2.80
N ILE A 257 33.07 14.35 3.65
CA ILE A 257 32.60 15.67 3.20
C ILE A 257 33.78 16.55 2.84
N ASN A 258 33.92 16.87 1.55
CA ASN A 258 35.05 17.62 1.05
C ASN A 258 34.65 18.56 -0.13
N ILE A 259 35.64 18.97 -0.93
CA ILE A 259 35.41 19.89 -2.06
C ILE A 259 34.58 19.26 -3.18
N LEU A 260 34.56 17.92 -3.29
CA LEU A 260 33.80 17.18 -4.28
C LEU A 260 32.29 17.38 -4.06
N ASP A 261 31.80 17.23 -2.83
CA ASP A 261 30.38 17.47 -2.47
C ASP A 261 29.96 18.92 -2.73
N LEU A 262 30.79 19.86 -2.26
CA LEU A 262 30.55 21.28 -2.48
C LEU A 262 30.50 21.65 -3.96
N THR A 263 31.32 21.01 -4.80
CA THR A 263 31.36 21.27 -6.24
C THR A 263 30.10 20.74 -6.92
N ILE A 264 29.61 19.55 -6.54
CA ILE A 264 28.34 19.01 -7.04
C ILE A 264 27.20 19.97 -6.71
N THR A 265 27.04 20.33 -5.43
CA THR A 265 25.98 21.24 -4.96
C THR A 265 26.07 22.62 -5.61
N ALA A 266 27.27 23.21 -5.70
CA ALA A 266 27.46 24.51 -6.33
C ALA A 266 27.15 24.49 -7.84
N GLY A 267 27.44 23.39 -8.53
CA GLY A 267 27.09 23.21 -9.95
C GLY A 267 25.59 23.18 -10.22
N ASN A 268 24.79 22.86 -9.20
CA ASN A 268 23.34 22.78 -9.26
C ASN A 268 22.62 23.92 -8.53
N PHE A 269 23.35 24.95 -8.08
CA PHE A 269 22.80 26.06 -7.31
C PHE A 269 21.63 26.75 -8.03
N GLY A 270 20.52 26.94 -7.32
CA GLY A 270 19.30 27.58 -7.81
C GLY A 270 18.33 26.64 -8.53
N ARG A 271 18.64 25.34 -8.67
CA ARG A 271 17.68 24.35 -9.18
C ARG A 271 16.65 24.02 -8.09
N CYS A 272 15.39 23.94 -8.47
CA CYS A 272 14.30 23.48 -7.62
C CYS A 272 13.52 22.36 -8.30
N GLY A 273 12.91 21.51 -7.48
CA GLY A 273 12.26 20.28 -7.89
C GLY A 273 10.74 20.28 -7.71
N PRO A 274 10.10 19.15 -8.03
CA PRO A 274 10.74 17.97 -8.60
C PRO A 274 11.25 18.23 -10.02
N ALA A 275 12.47 17.78 -10.31
CA ALA A 275 13.05 17.86 -11.64
C ALA A 275 12.29 16.91 -12.59
N PRO A 276 12.15 17.25 -13.88
CA PRO A 276 11.54 16.33 -14.84
C PRO A 276 12.40 15.06 -14.97
N TRP A 277 11.74 13.93 -15.19
CA TRP A 277 12.41 12.66 -15.48
C TRP A 277 13.19 12.73 -16.80
N GLY A 278 14.51 12.66 -16.73
CA GLY A 278 15.39 12.69 -17.90
C GLY A 278 16.87 12.86 -17.53
N ASN A 279 17.73 12.92 -18.55
CA ASN A 279 19.19 12.91 -18.42
C ASN A 279 19.79 14.28 -18.05
N ASP A 280 19.15 15.04 -17.16
CA ASP A 280 19.61 16.39 -16.80
C ASP A 280 20.84 16.40 -15.85
N CYS A 281 21.40 15.21 -15.57
CA CYS A 281 22.56 15.01 -14.68
C CYS A 281 23.92 14.94 -15.40
N CYS A 282 23.96 14.99 -16.73
CA CYS A 282 25.22 15.02 -17.47
C CYS A 282 25.02 15.58 -18.89
N PRO A 283 25.64 16.72 -19.27
CA PRO A 283 25.96 16.95 -20.68
C PRO A 283 27.10 16.06 -21.17
#